data_AF-A0A9X1JZE4-F1
#
_entry.id   AF-A0A9X1JZE4-F1
#
_cell.length_a   1.000
_cell.length_b   1.000
_cell.length_c   1.000
_cell.angle_alpha   90.00
_cell.angle_beta   90.00
_cell.angle_gamma   90.00
#
_symmetry.space_group_name_H-M   'P 1'
#
loop_
_entity.id
_entity.type
_entity.pdbx_description
1 polymer ?
#
loop_
_entity_poly.entity_id
_entity_poly.type
_entity_poly.pdbx_seq_one_letter_code
_entity_poly.pdbx_strand_id
1 'polypeptide(L)'
;MSEWPVWARGYVIQSDLLAGMVFETAPKDGIDFQVSHLGAGILTEGKTTYESEPLFSFRRPRIEDFKEQLDYVNTYAELRMDRSAEILSQTGYPEHFFGVILGLHPSRTKYSLELMATAQLFATGIAQRVKHALACKRPDMFSSQIQPMIPMPGHGTLPSGHATEAFTVARVMSLLIDDRDIEFGIQDQLMHQAERISINRTIAGVHFPADSIAGAMLGLGLGEYFVARGRGLGPGAAGPYTETTSNFISTAHFDGTVVGNEDFRMRTLFDKGQRQSLDAAGRRIVELGAKVNVVTATECLPLTWLWEKAKAEWPDRRAADM
;
A
#
# COMPACT_ATOMS: atom_id res chain seq x y z
N MET A 1 -22.63 8.05 13.45
CA MET A 1 -21.41 7.23 13.20
C MET A 1 -21.25 6.11 14.23
N SER A 2 -21.24 6.37 15.54
CA SER A 2 -21.00 5.36 16.59
C SER A 2 -22.02 4.21 16.63
N GLU A 3 -23.28 4.47 16.30
CA GLU A 3 -24.36 3.47 16.33
C GLU A 3 -24.47 2.64 15.04
N TRP A 4 -23.75 3.02 13.99
CA TRP A 4 -23.80 2.30 12.71
C TRP A 4 -23.03 0.97 12.81
N PRO A 5 -23.36 -0.04 12.01
CA PRO A 5 -22.52 -1.22 11.91
C PRO A 5 -21.21 -0.92 11.15
N VAL A 6 -20.15 -1.68 11.45
CA VAL A 6 -18.79 -1.51 10.88
C VAL A 6 -18.82 -1.51 9.35
N TRP A 7 -19.54 -2.44 8.73
CA TRP A 7 -19.60 -2.55 7.27
C TRP A 7 -20.19 -1.30 6.60
N ALA A 8 -21.18 -0.66 7.24
CA ALA A 8 -21.82 0.53 6.68
C ALA A 8 -20.88 1.74 6.71
N ARG A 9 -20.13 1.91 7.82
CA ARG A 9 -19.07 2.93 7.90
C ARG A 9 -17.96 2.68 6.89
N GLY A 10 -17.53 1.42 6.74
CA GLY A 10 -16.51 1.03 5.78
C GLY A 10 -16.87 1.44 4.34
N TYR A 11 -18.11 1.21 3.90
CA TYR A 11 -18.53 1.62 2.56
C TYR A 11 -18.56 3.14 2.36
N VAL A 12 -19.02 3.91 3.36
CA VAL A 12 -19.01 5.37 3.27
C VAL A 12 -17.58 5.89 3.17
N ILE A 13 -16.69 5.44 4.05
CA ILE A 13 -15.27 5.84 4.02
C ILE A 13 -14.64 5.46 2.67
N GLN A 14 -14.87 4.24 2.19
CA GLN A 14 -14.34 3.78 0.92
C GLN A 14 -14.84 4.65 -0.25
N SER A 15 -16.14 4.98 -0.30
CA SER A 15 -16.71 5.84 -1.35
C SER A 15 -16.09 7.23 -1.33
N ASP A 16 -15.92 7.83 -0.15
CA ASP A 16 -15.34 9.18 0.00
C ASP A 16 -13.87 9.23 -0.41
N LEU A 17 -13.12 8.17 -0.12
CA LEU A 17 -11.73 8.03 -0.54
C LEU A 17 -11.63 7.88 -2.06
N LEU A 18 -12.45 7.00 -2.65
CA LEU A 18 -12.46 6.75 -4.10
C LEU A 18 -13.00 7.93 -4.92
N ALA A 19 -13.94 8.70 -4.39
CA ALA A 19 -14.46 9.91 -5.05
C ALA A 19 -13.38 10.95 -5.34
N GLY A 20 -12.29 10.94 -4.57
CA GLY A 20 -11.13 11.81 -4.76
C GLY A 20 -10.04 11.26 -5.69
N MET A 21 -10.29 10.15 -6.39
CA MET A 21 -9.33 9.49 -7.27
C MET A 21 -9.77 9.49 -8.74
N VAL A 22 -8.83 9.75 -9.63
CA VAL A 22 -8.98 9.66 -11.09
C VAL A 22 -8.06 8.56 -11.61
N PHE A 23 -8.55 7.77 -12.57
CA PHE A 23 -7.83 6.64 -13.13
C PHE A 23 -7.69 6.82 -14.64
N GLU A 24 -6.45 6.86 -15.14
CA GLU A 24 -6.14 7.21 -16.52
C GLU A 24 -5.30 6.10 -17.16
N THR A 25 -5.76 5.59 -18.31
CA THR A 25 -5.00 4.62 -19.11
C THR A 25 -4.17 5.34 -20.15
N ALA A 26 -2.89 4.99 -20.27
CA ALA A 26 -1.92 5.56 -21.22
C ALA A 26 -1.78 7.10 -21.15
N PRO A 27 -1.40 7.68 -20.00
CA PRO A 27 -1.00 9.08 -19.95
C PRO A 27 0.29 9.33 -20.76
N LYS A 28 0.71 10.59 -20.86
CA LYS A 28 1.89 10.98 -21.66
C LYS A 28 3.18 10.32 -21.14
N ASP A 29 4.22 10.35 -21.97
CA ASP A 29 5.62 10.07 -21.59
C ASP A 29 5.93 8.62 -21.16
N GLY A 30 5.28 7.63 -21.78
CA GLY A 30 5.63 6.22 -21.60
C GLY A 30 5.11 5.59 -20.30
N ILE A 31 4.10 6.21 -19.69
CA ILE A 31 3.33 5.66 -18.57
C ILE A 31 2.13 4.91 -19.14
N ASP A 32 1.87 3.69 -18.65
CA ASP A 32 0.75 2.86 -19.09
C ASP A 32 -0.51 3.10 -18.24
N PHE A 33 -0.35 3.46 -16.97
CA PHE A 33 -1.46 3.76 -16.08
C PHE A 33 -1.09 4.78 -15.00
N GLN A 34 -2.03 5.67 -14.68
CA GLN A 34 -1.87 6.68 -13.63
C GLN A 34 -3.11 6.75 -12.74
N VAL A 35 -2.84 6.93 -11.45
CA VAL A 35 -3.80 7.28 -10.41
C VAL A 35 -3.51 8.71 -9.98
N SER A 36 -4.50 9.58 -10.09
CA SER A 36 -4.39 11.01 -9.75
C SER A 36 -5.37 11.36 -8.64
N HIS A 37 -5.04 12.36 -7.82
CA HIS A 37 -5.97 12.95 -6.87
C HIS A 37 -6.76 14.08 -7.52
N LEU A 38 -8.05 14.14 -7.27
CA LEU A 38 -8.88 15.27 -7.66
C LEU A 38 -8.68 16.44 -6.69
N GLY A 39 -8.14 17.55 -7.18
CA GLY A 39 -7.95 18.80 -6.46
C GLY A 39 -9.27 19.52 -6.14
N ALA A 40 -9.15 20.73 -5.56
CA ALA A 40 -10.30 21.53 -5.17
C ALA A 40 -11.11 21.94 -6.40
N GLY A 41 -12.43 21.88 -6.30
CA GLY A 41 -13.31 22.40 -7.35
C GLY A 41 -13.20 23.91 -7.45
N ILE A 42 -12.84 24.41 -8.63
CA ILE A 42 -12.83 25.83 -8.95
C ILE A 42 -14.17 26.17 -9.59
N LEU A 43 -14.97 27.03 -8.93
CA LEU A 43 -16.23 27.50 -9.47
C LEU A 43 -15.99 28.71 -10.39
N THR A 44 -16.18 28.53 -11.69
CA THR A 44 -16.08 29.58 -12.69
C THR A 44 -17.37 29.63 -13.49
N GLU A 45 -18.03 30.79 -13.51
CA GLU A 45 -19.27 31.02 -14.27
C GLU A 45 -20.39 29.98 -14.02
N GLY A 46 -20.53 29.53 -12.77
CA GLY A 46 -21.56 28.55 -12.37
C GLY A 46 -21.22 27.09 -12.71
N LYS A 47 -20.02 26.82 -13.24
CA LYS A 47 -19.49 25.47 -13.49
C LYS A 47 -18.31 25.19 -12.57
N THR A 48 -18.35 24.07 -11.85
CA THR A 48 -17.21 23.60 -11.07
C THR A 48 -16.31 22.76 -11.96
N THR A 49 -15.07 23.19 -12.13
CA THR A 49 -14.00 22.41 -12.77
C THR A 49 -13.05 21.87 -11.71
N TYR A 50 -12.52 20.68 -11.92
CA TYR A 50 -11.57 20.06 -11.02
C TYR A 50 -10.27 19.81 -11.77
N GLU A 51 -9.15 20.16 -11.16
CA GLU A 51 -7.83 19.76 -11.63
C GLU A 51 -7.44 18.45 -10.97
N SER A 52 -6.72 17.59 -11.68
CA SER A 52 -6.21 16.33 -11.14
C SER A 52 -4.69 16.37 -11.02
N GLU A 53 -4.17 16.02 -9.86
CA GLU A 53 -2.73 15.95 -9.59
C GLU A 53 -2.26 14.48 -9.59
N PRO A 54 -1.26 14.09 -10.41
CA PRO A 54 -0.77 12.71 -10.45
C PRO A 54 -0.25 12.24 -9.09
N LEU A 55 -0.57 11.01 -8.68
CA LEU A 55 -0.07 10.42 -7.43
C LEU A 55 0.81 9.20 -7.66
N PHE A 56 0.28 8.21 -8.39
CA PHE A 56 0.96 6.95 -8.63
C PHE A 56 0.92 6.65 -10.12
N SER A 57 2.05 6.30 -10.70
CA SER A 57 2.12 5.95 -12.12
C SER A 57 2.91 4.65 -12.33
N PHE A 58 2.52 3.93 -13.37
CA PHE A 58 3.05 2.61 -13.66
C PHE A 58 3.40 2.51 -15.13
N ARG A 59 4.60 2.00 -15.40
CA ARG A 59 4.97 1.43 -16.67
C ARG A 59 5.02 -0.08 -16.55
N ARG A 60 4.35 -0.75 -17.46
CA ARG A 60 4.18 -2.19 -17.49
C ARG A 60 5.53 -2.88 -17.82
N PRO A 61 5.93 -3.93 -17.09
CA PRO A 61 7.03 -4.79 -17.50
C PRO A 61 6.74 -5.47 -18.83
N ARG A 62 7.76 -5.59 -19.68
CA ARG A 62 7.68 -6.34 -20.93
C ARG A 62 7.69 -7.85 -20.62
N ILE A 63 7.43 -8.65 -21.64
CA ILE A 63 7.45 -10.12 -21.50
C ILE A 63 8.85 -10.59 -21.08
N GLU A 64 9.89 -9.95 -21.60
CA GLU A 64 11.30 -10.25 -21.33
C GLU A 64 11.63 -9.95 -19.87
N ASP A 65 11.17 -8.82 -19.34
CA ASP A 65 11.38 -8.43 -17.94
C ASP A 65 10.74 -9.45 -16.97
N PHE A 66 9.54 -9.95 -17.30
CA PHE A 66 8.91 -11.02 -16.52
C PHE A 66 9.64 -12.36 -16.63
N LYS A 67 10.21 -12.68 -17.80
CA LYS A 67 10.99 -13.92 -17.98
C LYS A 67 12.26 -13.91 -17.14
N GLU A 68 12.95 -12.77 -17.04
CA GLU A 68 14.12 -12.62 -16.16
C GLU A 68 13.76 -12.85 -14.68
N GLN A 69 12.55 -12.48 -14.27
CA GLN A 69 12.06 -12.67 -12.90
C GLN A 69 11.58 -14.10 -12.58
N LEU A 70 11.44 -15.00 -13.57
CA LEU A 70 10.97 -16.37 -13.34
C LEU A 70 11.94 -17.20 -12.49
N ASP A 71 13.24 -16.93 -12.57
CA ASP A 71 14.25 -17.65 -11.80
C ASP A 71 14.04 -17.47 -10.30
N TYR A 72 13.61 -16.29 -9.86
CA TYR A 72 13.20 -16.09 -8.47
C TYR A 72 11.98 -16.92 -8.10
N VAL A 73 10.93 -16.94 -8.93
CA VAL A 73 9.71 -17.72 -8.64
C VAL A 73 10.02 -19.21 -8.51
N ASN A 74 10.91 -19.75 -9.36
CA ASN A 74 11.39 -21.12 -9.28
C ASN A 74 12.23 -21.36 -8.02
N THR A 75 13.21 -20.50 -7.75
CA THR A 75 14.13 -20.67 -6.61
C THR A 75 13.38 -20.56 -5.27
N TYR A 76 12.44 -19.62 -5.17
CA TYR A 76 11.60 -19.43 -3.99
C TYR A 76 10.70 -20.64 -3.69
N ALA A 77 10.46 -21.53 -4.67
CA ALA A 77 9.69 -22.75 -4.46
C ALA A 77 10.32 -23.69 -3.42
N GLU A 78 11.64 -23.62 -3.22
CA GLU A 78 12.35 -24.40 -2.19
C GLU A 78 11.86 -24.08 -0.77
N LEU A 79 11.38 -22.86 -0.53
CA LEU A 79 10.88 -22.41 0.77
C LEU A 79 9.43 -22.85 1.07
N ARG A 80 8.76 -23.53 0.14
CA ARG A 80 7.34 -23.88 0.27
C ARG A 80 7.05 -24.77 1.47
N MET A 81 7.94 -25.70 1.79
CA MET A 81 7.75 -26.57 2.95
C MET A 81 7.64 -25.73 4.24
N ASP A 82 8.58 -24.81 4.45
CA ASP A 82 8.65 -23.99 5.67
C ASP A 82 7.60 -22.87 5.72
N ARG A 83 7.12 -22.40 4.57
CA ARG A 83 6.19 -21.26 4.47
C ARG A 83 4.75 -21.66 4.19
N SER A 84 4.48 -22.93 3.91
CA SER A 84 3.15 -23.44 3.50
C SER A 84 2.01 -23.02 4.43
N ALA A 85 2.14 -23.27 5.73
CA ALA A 85 1.09 -22.97 6.71
C ALA A 85 0.74 -21.48 6.74
N GLU A 86 1.77 -20.63 6.69
CA GLU A 86 1.60 -19.18 6.65
C GLU A 86 0.99 -18.72 5.31
N ILE A 87 1.44 -19.29 4.19
CA ILE A 87 0.91 -18.95 2.86
C ILE A 87 -0.58 -19.24 2.77
N LEU A 88 -1.01 -20.39 3.29
CA LEU A 88 -2.39 -20.84 3.31
C LEU A 88 -3.27 -19.95 4.20
N SER A 89 -2.79 -19.55 5.39
CA SER A 89 -3.55 -18.65 6.28
C SER A 89 -3.68 -17.22 5.73
N GLN A 90 -2.79 -16.82 4.83
CA GLN A 90 -2.78 -15.52 4.16
C GLN A 90 -3.57 -15.49 2.84
N THR A 91 -4.38 -16.51 2.53
CA THR A 91 -5.18 -16.53 1.28
C THR A 91 -6.28 -15.45 1.25
N GLY A 92 -6.84 -15.13 2.41
CA GLY A 92 -7.67 -13.94 2.61
C GLY A 92 -6.84 -12.74 3.07
N TYR A 93 -7.49 -11.83 3.79
CA TYR A 93 -6.83 -10.67 4.39
C TYR A 93 -5.99 -11.07 5.60
N PRO A 94 -4.67 -10.77 5.63
CA PRO A 94 -3.75 -11.25 6.66
C PRO A 94 -3.74 -10.36 7.93
N GLU A 95 -4.87 -9.76 8.29
CA GLU A 95 -5.00 -8.81 9.42
C GLU A 95 -4.48 -9.35 10.75
N HIS A 96 -4.65 -10.65 11.00
CA HIS A 96 -4.24 -11.29 12.24
C HIS A 96 -2.72 -11.27 12.46
N PHE A 97 -1.91 -11.25 11.40
CA PHE A 97 -0.46 -11.15 11.52
C PHE A 97 -0.03 -9.80 12.09
N PHE A 98 -0.67 -8.71 11.65
CA PHE A 98 -0.47 -7.38 12.23
C PHE A 98 -1.09 -7.31 13.64
N GLY A 99 -2.25 -7.95 13.83
CA GLY A 99 -2.92 -8.00 15.12
C GLY A 99 -2.07 -8.58 16.24
N VAL A 100 -1.27 -9.61 15.97
CA VAL A 100 -0.36 -10.23 16.96
C VAL A 100 0.76 -9.27 17.36
N ILE A 101 1.38 -8.58 16.39
CA ILE A 101 2.44 -7.57 16.65
C ILE A 101 1.91 -6.45 17.54
N LEU A 102 0.68 -6.03 17.29
CA LEU A 102 0.04 -4.88 17.94
C LEU A 102 -0.72 -5.23 19.23
N GLY A 103 -0.91 -6.53 19.52
CA GLY A 103 -1.75 -6.99 20.62
C GLY A 103 -3.22 -6.57 20.48
N LEU A 104 -3.74 -6.55 19.24
CA LEU A 104 -5.13 -6.18 18.96
C LEU A 104 -6.10 -7.19 19.56
N HIS A 105 -7.20 -6.69 20.12
CA HIS A 105 -8.27 -7.51 20.65
C HIS A 105 -9.63 -6.83 20.41
N PRO A 106 -10.66 -7.55 19.91
CA PRO A 106 -11.96 -6.95 19.59
C PRO A 106 -12.64 -6.19 20.73
N SER A 107 -12.35 -6.52 21.99
CA SER A 107 -12.90 -5.78 23.14
C SER A 107 -12.15 -4.52 23.52
N ARG A 108 -10.88 -4.37 23.10
CA ARG A 108 -9.99 -3.26 23.52
C ARG A 108 -9.64 -2.32 22.38
N THR A 109 -9.48 -2.85 21.17
CA THR A 109 -8.94 -2.15 20.00
C THR A 109 -9.84 -2.31 18.79
N LYS A 110 -11.17 -2.19 18.99
CA LYS A 110 -12.17 -2.41 17.94
C LYS A 110 -12.09 -1.38 16.83
N TYR A 111 -11.78 -0.14 17.16
CA TYR A 111 -11.65 0.93 16.16
C TYR A 111 -10.33 0.82 15.40
N SER A 112 -9.26 0.34 16.04
CA SER A 112 -8.00 0.01 15.36
C SER A 112 -8.17 -1.15 14.37
N LEU A 113 -8.93 -2.19 14.75
CA LEU A 113 -9.29 -3.28 13.84
C LEU A 113 -10.13 -2.77 12.66
N GLU A 114 -11.13 -1.93 12.93
CA GLU A 114 -11.96 -1.31 11.88
C GLU A 114 -11.15 -0.39 10.95
N LEU A 115 -10.21 0.39 11.49
CA LEU A 115 -9.31 1.25 10.72
C LEU A 115 -8.43 0.42 9.78
N MET A 116 -7.83 -0.66 10.30
CA MET A 116 -7.02 -1.59 9.52
C MET A 116 -7.82 -2.23 8.37
N ALA A 117 -9.02 -2.76 8.66
CA ALA A 117 -9.89 -3.35 7.64
C ALA A 117 -10.32 -2.33 6.58
N THR A 118 -10.59 -1.08 6.98
CA THR A 118 -10.97 0.00 6.06
C THR A 118 -9.81 0.42 5.16
N ALA A 119 -8.59 0.54 5.70
CA ALA A 119 -7.40 0.84 4.92
C ALA A 119 -7.10 -0.24 3.88
N GLN A 120 -7.26 -1.51 4.27
CA GLN A 120 -7.07 -2.65 3.39
C GLN A 120 -8.13 -2.69 2.27
N LEU A 121 -9.41 -2.50 2.59
CA LEU A 121 -10.48 -2.44 1.60
C LEU A 121 -10.27 -1.32 0.56
N PHE A 122 -9.77 -0.16 1.01
CA PHE A 122 -9.37 0.93 0.13
C PHE A 122 -8.21 0.52 -0.79
N ALA A 123 -7.15 -0.08 -0.22
CA ALA A 123 -6.00 -0.56 -0.98
C ALA A 123 -6.38 -1.60 -2.05
N THR A 124 -7.23 -2.56 -1.70
CA THR A 124 -7.76 -3.56 -2.64
C THR A 124 -8.46 -2.89 -3.82
N GLY A 125 -9.31 -1.89 -3.55
CA GLY A 125 -10.00 -1.14 -4.60
C GLY A 125 -9.04 -0.52 -5.62
N ILE A 126 -7.99 0.15 -5.14
CA ILE A 126 -6.99 0.78 -6.02
C ILE A 126 -6.15 -0.28 -6.75
N ALA A 127 -5.67 -1.31 -6.06
CA ALA A 127 -4.87 -2.38 -6.65
C ALA A 127 -5.61 -3.08 -7.79
N GLN A 128 -6.92 -3.34 -7.65
CA GLN A 128 -7.73 -3.95 -8.70
C GLN A 128 -7.89 -3.05 -9.92
N ARG A 129 -7.99 -1.72 -9.74
CA ARG A 129 -8.01 -0.76 -10.85
C ARG A 129 -6.71 -0.79 -11.66
N VAL A 130 -5.56 -0.82 -10.97
CA VAL A 130 -4.24 -0.93 -11.62
C VAL A 130 -4.11 -2.27 -12.35
N LYS A 131 -4.47 -3.39 -11.71
CA LYS A 131 -4.43 -4.74 -12.32
C LYS A 131 -5.28 -4.83 -13.58
N HIS A 132 -6.49 -4.27 -13.54
CA HIS A 132 -7.39 -4.24 -14.67
C HIS A 132 -6.80 -3.44 -15.85
N ALA A 133 -6.20 -2.28 -15.57
CA ALA A 133 -5.60 -1.45 -16.61
C ALA A 133 -4.34 -2.07 -17.23
N LEU A 134 -3.45 -2.64 -16.41
CA LEU A 134 -2.17 -3.17 -16.87
C LEU A 134 -2.26 -4.59 -17.43
N ALA A 135 -3.25 -5.40 -17.01
CA ALA A 135 -3.52 -6.74 -17.53
C ALA A 135 -2.26 -7.62 -17.70
N CYS A 136 -1.36 -7.58 -16.72
CA CYS A 136 -0.10 -8.33 -16.74
C CYS A 136 -0.33 -9.83 -16.49
N LYS A 137 0.32 -10.68 -17.28
CA LYS A 137 0.24 -12.14 -17.17
C LYS A 137 0.87 -12.63 -15.87
N ARG A 138 0.36 -13.73 -15.30
CA ARG A 138 0.90 -14.38 -14.10
C ARG A 138 2.02 -15.38 -14.42
N PRO A 139 2.85 -15.78 -13.44
CA PRO A 139 4.00 -16.65 -13.67
C PRO A 139 3.73 -17.96 -14.42
N ASP A 140 2.61 -18.64 -14.11
CA ASP A 140 2.19 -19.90 -14.75
C ASP A 140 1.92 -19.77 -16.25
N MET A 141 1.59 -18.57 -16.72
CA MET A 141 1.39 -18.28 -18.14
C MET A 141 2.70 -18.17 -18.93
N PHE A 142 3.86 -18.17 -18.27
CA PHE A 142 5.17 -18.12 -18.91
C PHE A 142 5.91 -19.46 -18.87
N SER A 143 5.63 -20.32 -17.88
CA SER A 143 6.28 -21.62 -17.74
C SER A 143 5.39 -22.62 -17.01
N SER A 144 5.21 -23.80 -17.60
CA SER A 144 4.48 -24.93 -16.99
C SER A 144 5.20 -25.53 -15.78
N GLN A 145 6.47 -25.21 -15.57
CA GLN A 145 7.22 -25.63 -14.38
C GLN A 145 6.77 -24.85 -13.13
N ILE A 146 6.13 -23.69 -13.31
CA ILE A 146 5.52 -22.97 -12.20
C ILE A 146 4.24 -23.71 -11.81
N GLN A 147 4.31 -24.39 -10.66
CA GLN A 147 3.20 -25.11 -10.04
C GLN A 147 2.82 -24.37 -8.74
N PRO A 148 1.86 -23.42 -8.78
CA PRO A 148 1.49 -22.64 -7.61
C PRO A 148 0.91 -23.51 -6.50
N MET A 149 1.17 -23.14 -5.24
CA MET A 149 0.67 -23.91 -4.08
C MET A 149 -0.74 -23.51 -3.64
N ILE A 150 -1.27 -22.44 -4.22
CA ILE A 150 -2.64 -21.95 -4.03
C ILE A 150 -3.28 -21.73 -5.41
N PRO A 151 -4.62 -21.70 -5.51
CA PRO A 151 -5.29 -21.43 -6.79
C PRO A 151 -4.79 -20.13 -7.42
N MET A 152 -4.39 -20.21 -8.69
CA MET A 152 -3.92 -19.04 -9.43
C MET A 152 -5.08 -18.04 -9.61
N PRO A 153 -4.95 -16.77 -9.17
CA PRO A 153 -6.05 -15.83 -9.31
C PRO A 153 -6.30 -15.44 -10.78
N GLY A 154 -7.58 -15.32 -11.16
CA GLY A 154 -8.02 -15.02 -12.54
C GLY A 154 -7.88 -13.57 -13.01
N HIS A 155 -7.05 -12.77 -12.35
CA HIS A 155 -6.82 -11.35 -12.68
C HIS A 155 -5.32 -11.03 -12.77
N GLY A 156 -4.97 -9.86 -13.31
CA GLY A 156 -3.59 -9.45 -13.58
C GLY A 156 -2.65 -9.54 -12.38
N THR A 157 -1.36 -9.76 -12.67
CA THR A 157 -0.32 -9.96 -11.64
C THR A 157 0.12 -8.66 -10.96
N LEU A 158 0.24 -7.56 -11.73
CA LEU A 158 0.85 -6.31 -11.26
C LEU A 158 -0.21 -5.27 -10.86
N PRO A 159 -0.07 -4.59 -9.72
CA PRO A 159 0.83 -4.87 -8.59
C PRO A 159 0.37 -6.09 -7.77
N SER A 160 1.20 -6.64 -6.90
CA SER A 160 0.78 -7.65 -5.93
C SER A 160 -0.28 -7.07 -4.99
N GLY A 161 -1.45 -7.73 -4.91
CA GLY A 161 -2.57 -7.27 -4.08
C GLY A 161 -2.22 -7.34 -2.60
N HIS A 162 -1.76 -8.51 -2.15
CA HIS A 162 -1.28 -8.73 -0.79
C HIS A 162 -0.16 -7.78 -0.37
N ALA A 163 0.79 -7.46 -1.27
CA ALA A 163 1.82 -6.47 -0.96
C ALA A 163 1.21 -5.08 -0.77
N THR A 164 0.34 -4.65 -1.69
CA THR A 164 -0.33 -3.34 -1.61
C THR A 164 -1.12 -3.20 -0.31
N GLU A 165 -1.91 -4.20 0.02
CA GLU A 165 -2.72 -4.27 1.24
C GLU A 165 -1.86 -4.26 2.50
N ALA A 166 -0.87 -5.15 2.56
CA ALA A 166 0.01 -5.31 3.72
C ALA A 166 0.83 -4.03 4.00
N PHE A 167 1.39 -3.39 2.97
CA PHE A 167 2.13 -2.14 3.13
C PHE A 167 1.24 -0.96 3.47
N THR A 168 0.00 -0.92 2.96
CA THR A 168 -0.98 0.11 3.37
C THR A 168 -1.29 -0.04 4.85
N VAL A 169 -1.62 -1.25 5.32
CA VAL A 169 -1.92 -1.54 6.73
C VAL A 169 -0.72 -1.22 7.61
N ALA A 170 0.47 -1.71 7.26
CA ALA A 170 1.69 -1.46 8.02
C ALA A 170 1.94 0.05 8.16
N ARG A 171 1.78 0.82 7.08
CA ARG A 171 1.97 2.27 7.09
C ARG A 171 0.92 3.02 7.91
N VAL A 172 -0.37 2.67 7.77
CA VAL A 172 -1.45 3.30 8.55
C VAL A 172 -1.26 3.04 10.04
N MET A 173 -0.97 1.79 10.43
CA MET A 173 -0.82 1.44 11.84
C MET A 173 0.46 2.03 12.45
N SER A 174 1.56 2.09 11.70
CA SER A 174 2.78 2.76 12.18
C SER A 174 2.56 4.27 12.36
N LEU A 175 1.81 4.93 11.48
CA LEU A 175 1.42 6.34 11.65
C LEU A 175 0.42 6.56 12.80
N LEU A 176 -0.41 5.57 13.12
CA LEU A 176 -1.32 5.62 14.26
C LEU A 176 -0.56 5.53 15.58
N ILE A 177 0.39 4.62 15.68
CA ILE A 177 1.15 4.32 16.91
C ILE A 177 2.26 5.34 17.12
N ASP A 178 2.95 5.72 16.04
CA ASP A 178 3.96 6.79 15.94
C ASP A 178 5.25 6.55 16.73
N ASP A 179 5.91 5.41 16.49
CA ASP A 179 7.15 4.98 17.16
C ASP A 179 8.40 5.03 16.28
N ARG A 180 8.39 5.88 15.25
CA ARG A 180 9.41 5.96 14.18
C ARG A 180 10.84 6.20 14.66
N ASP A 181 11.02 6.80 15.84
CA ASP A 181 12.33 7.12 16.42
C ASP A 181 12.94 5.94 17.21
N ILE A 182 12.20 4.83 17.36
CA ILE A 182 12.66 3.63 18.05
C ILE A 182 13.28 2.68 17.02
N GLU A 183 14.59 2.46 17.14
CA GLU A 183 15.29 1.46 16.34
C GLU A 183 14.72 0.05 16.63
N PHE A 184 14.39 -0.69 15.57
CA PHE A 184 13.70 -1.99 15.65
C PHE A 184 12.35 -1.95 16.39
N GLY A 185 11.67 -0.80 16.38
CA GLY A 185 10.33 -0.62 16.96
C GLY A 185 9.21 -1.38 16.24
N ILE A 186 7.98 -1.16 16.67
CA ILE A 186 6.74 -1.68 16.09
C ILE A 186 6.66 -1.35 14.60
N GLN A 187 7.03 -0.13 14.18
CA GLN A 187 7.06 0.21 12.75
C GLN A 187 7.92 -0.77 11.93
N ASP A 188 9.14 -1.09 12.39
CA ASP A 188 10.05 -2.00 11.67
C ASP A 188 9.44 -3.41 11.61
N GLN A 189 8.85 -3.89 12.71
CA GLN A 189 8.16 -5.18 12.75
C GLN A 189 6.95 -5.24 11.81
N LEU A 190 6.13 -4.18 11.76
CA LEU A 190 4.99 -4.10 10.83
C LEU A 190 5.46 -4.14 9.37
N MET A 191 6.54 -3.43 9.04
CA MET A 191 7.07 -3.40 7.68
C MET A 191 7.71 -4.74 7.29
N HIS A 192 8.43 -5.41 8.20
CA HIS A 192 8.94 -6.77 7.97
C HIS A 192 7.83 -7.81 7.85
N GLN A 193 6.71 -7.65 8.58
CA GLN A 193 5.54 -8.50 8.40
C GLN A 193 4.90 -8.30 7.02
N ALA A 194 4.81 -7.06 6.53
CA ALA A 194 4.34 -6.77 5.18
C ALA A 194 5.27 -7.34 4.10
N GLU A 195 6.59 -7.23 4.30
CA GLU A 195 7.59 -7.84 3.44
C GLU A 195 7.39 -9.36 3.34
N ARG A 196 7.24 -10.02 4.48
CA ARG A 196 7.06 -11.47 4.58
C ARG A 196 5.79 -11.94 3.87
N ILE A 197 4.66 -11.26 4.08
CA ILE A 197 3.39 -11.52 3.37
C ILE A 197 3.58 -11.42 1.85
N SER A 198 4.35 -10.41 1.40
CA SER A 198 4.62 -10.16 -0.02
C SER A 198 5.49 -11.25 -0.63
N ILE A 199 6.62 -11.57 0.02
CA ILE A 199 7.54 -12.66 -0.37
C ILE A 199 6.81 -14.00 -0.45
N ASN A 200 5.92 -14.29 0.50
CA ASN A 200 5.11 -15.50 0.51
C ASN A 200 4.27 -15.67 -0.77
N ARG A 201 3.92 -14.59 -1.49
CA ARG A 201 3.23 -14.71 -2.78
C ARG A 201 4.14 -15.17 -3.93
N THR A 202 5.42 -14.82 -3.88
CA THR A 202 6.44 -15.35 -4.80
C THR A 202 6.74 -16.80 -4.50
N ILE A 203 6.89 -17.17 -3.23
CA ILE A 203 7.02 -18.58 -2.78
C ILE A 203 5.83 -19.42 -3.23
N ALA A 204 4.62 -18.86 -3.11
CA ALA A 204 3.40 -19.51 -3.56
C ALA A 204 3.30 -19.69 -5.08
N GLY A 205 4.16 -19.04 -5.86
CA GLY A 205 4.21 -19.13 -7.31
C GLY A 205 3.21 -18.22 -8.03
N VAL A 206 2.57 -17.27 -7.34
CA VAL A 206 1.47 -16.46 -7.91
C VAL A 206 1.88 -15.04 -8.31
N HIS A 207 3.05 -14.57 -7.88
CA HIS A 207 3.57 -13.22 -8.13
C HIS A 207 5.07 -13.21 -8.39
N PHE A 208 5.53 -12.28 -9.23
CA PHE A 208 6.95 -11.97 -9.42
C PHE A 208 7.44 -11.00 -8.33
N PRO A 209 8.75 -10.96 -8.01
CA PRO A 209 9.29 -9.91 -7.12
C PRO A 209 8.95 -8.49 -7.59
N ALA A 210 8.98 -8.22 -8.89
CA ALA A 210 8.51 -6.96 -9.50
C ALA A 210 7.08 -6.57 -9.07
N ASP A 211 6.17 -7.55 -8.92
CA ASP A 211 4.80 -7.29 -8.47
C ASP A 211 4.77 -6.78 -7.02
N SER A 212 5.64 -7.33 -6.17
CA SER A 212 5.79 -6.94 -4.77
C SER A 212 6.45 -5.58 -4.63
N ILE A 213 7.43 -5.24 -5.48
CA ILE A 213 8.03 -3.88 -5.53
C ILE A 213 6.94 -2.83 -5.85
N ALA A 214 6.19 -3.03 -6.94
CA ALA A 214 5.12 -2.12 -7.33
C ALA A 214 4.00 -2.05 -6.28
N GLY A 215 3.67 -3.19 -5.65
CA GLY A 215 2.68 -3.27 -4.59
C GLY A 215 3.12 -2.54 -3.32
N ALA A 216 4.37 -2.70 -2.90
CA ALA A 216 4.93 -1.99 -1.74
C ALA A 216 4.99 -0.48 -1.97
N MET A 217 5.45 -0.04 -3.16
CA MET A 217 5.44 1.38 -3.55
C MET A 217 4.03 1.97 -3.45
N LEU A 218 3.05 1.29 -4.06
CA LEU A 218 1.65 1.73 -4.04
C LEU A 218 1.10 1.70 -2.62
N GLY A 219 1.31 0.62 -1.87
CA GLY A 219 0.77 0.45 -0.52
C GLY A 219 1.28 1.49 0.48
N LEU A 220 2.58 1.77 0.47
CA LEU A 220 3.18 2.82 1.32
C LEU A 220 2.58 4.20 1.00
N GLY A 221 2.41 4.52 -0.29
CA GLY A 221 1.78 5.76 -0.74
C GLY A 221 0.30 5.85 -0.38
N LEU A 222 -0.45 4.75 -0.53
CA LEU A 222 -1.86 4.68 -0.15
C LEU A 222 -2.07 4.79 1.36
N GLY A 223 -1.16 4.23 2.17
CA GLY A 223 -1.21 4.40 3.62
C GLY A 223 -1.03 5.86 4.02
N GLU A 224 -0.09 6.57 3.39
CA GLU A 224 0.09 8.01 3.60
C GLU A 224 -1.12 8.82 3.12
N TYR A 225 -1.65 8.50 1.94
CA TYR A 225 -2.87 9.11 1.40
C TYR A 225 -4.07 8.93 2.34
N PHE A 226 -4.27 7.71 2.84
CA PHE A 226 -5.36 7.36 3.73
C PHE A 226 -5.33 8.19 5.02
N VAL A 227 -4.16 8.29 5.66
CA VAL A 227 -4.01 9.12 6.86
C VAL A 227 -4.16 10.61 6.55
N ALA A 228 -3.61 11.08 5.43
CA ALA A 228 -3.74 12.47 4.99
C ALA A 228 -5.22 12.86 4.81
N ARG A 229 -6.03 12.02 4.14
CA ARG A 229 -7.47 12.25 3.94
C ARG A 229 -8.28 12.20 5.24
N GLY A 230 -7.80 11.49 6.26
CA GLY A 230 -8.46 11.36 7.55
C GLY A 230 -8.21 12.55 8.48
N ARG A 231 -6.97 13.03 8.63
CA ARG A 231 -6.64 14.11 9.58
C ARG A 231 -5.48 15.02 9.16
N GLY A 232 -4.94 14.78 7.96
CA GLY A 232 -3.58 15.20 7.59
C GLY A 232 -2.51 14.26 8.14
N LEU A 233 -1.37 14.13 7.46
CA LEU A 233 -0.22 13.40 8.00
C LEU A 233 0.35 14.20 9.16
N GLY A 234 0.34 13.67 10.39
CA GLY A 234 1.12 14.27 11.49
C GLY A 234 2.57 14.51 11.06
N PRO A 235 3.32 15.38 11.77
CA PRO A 235 4.63 15.84 11.30
C PRO A 235 5.52 14.67 10.88
N GLY A 236 6.19 14.84 9.73
CA GLY A 236 7.28 13.94 9.34
C GLY A 236 7.00 13.00 8.16
N ALA A 237 6.53 13.55 7.03
CA ALA A 237 7.06 13.08 5.75
C ALA A 237 8.55 13.48 5.57
N ALA A 238 9.14 14.34 6.44
CA ALA A 238 10.56 14.73 6.39
C ALA A 238 11.16 15.49 7.64
N GLY A 239 10.67 15.37 8.89
CA GLY A 239 11.31 16.11 10.01
C GLY A 239 10.70 15.96 11.41
N PRO A 240 11.42 16.39 12.48
CA PRO A 240 10.94 16.38 13.86
C PRO A 240 9.79 17.37 14.07
N TYR A 241 8.87 17.00 14.96
CA TYR A 241 7.58 17.65 15.23
C TYR A 241 7.61 19.20 15.18
N THR A 242 6.97 19.76 14.16
CA THR A 242 6.26 21.04 14.29
C THR A 242 4.77 20.74 14.26
N GLU A 243 3.95 21.50 14.99
CA GLU A 243 2.53 21.27 15.32
C GLU A 243 1.54 21.18 14.12
N THR A 244 2.02 21.13 12.88
CA THR A 244 1.19 21.16 11.67
C THR A 244 1.18 19.81 10.96
N THR A 245 0.00 19.20 10.81
CA THR A 245 -0.25 18.07 9.92
C THR A 245 0.06 18.46 8.46
N SER A 246 0.81 17.64 7.73
CA SER A 246 1.07 17.77 6.30
C SER A 246 -0.04 17.13 5.48
N ASN A 247 -0.62 17.88 4.56
CA ASN A 247 -1.58 17.36 3.60
C ASN A 247 -0.91 16.84 2.32
N PHE A 248 0.42 16.74 2.34
CA PHE A 248 1.21 16.45 1.15
C PHE A 248 1.77 15.03 1.16
N ILE A 249 1.66 14.35 0.02
CA ILE A 249 2.34 13.07 -0.22
C ILE A 249 3.23 13.17 -1.45
N SER A 250 4.41 12.54 -1.41
CA SER A 250 5.26 12.45 -2.60
C SER A 250 4.61 11.52 -3.64
N THR A 251 4.64 11.92 -4.90
CA THR A 251 4.27 11.04 -6.02
C THR A 251 5.23 9.84 -6.11
N ALA A 252 4.80 8.77 -6.74
CA ALA A 252 5.66 7.62 -7.01
C ALA A 252 5.42 7.03 -8.41
N HIS A 253 6.50 6.77 -9.14
CA HIS A 253 6.49 6.10 -10.44
C HIS A 253 7.18 4.75 -10.34
N PHE A 254 6.55 3.69 -10.85
CA PHE A 254 7.17 2.38 -11.04
C PHE A 254 7.45 2.15 -12.53
N ASP A 255 8.72 1.96 -12.89
CA ASP A 255 9.12 1.55 -14.24
C ASP A 255 9.43 0.04 -14.28
N GLY A 256 8.45 -0.75 -14.73
CA GLY A 256 8.58 -2.19 -14.88
C GLY A 256 9.51 -2.63 -16.01
N THR A 257 9.86 -1.75 -16.95
CA THR A 257 10.72 -2.10 -18.10
C THR A 257 12.20 -2.15 -17.76
N VAL A 258 12.55 -1.69 -16.56
CA VAL A 258 13.94 -1.62 -16.07
C VAL A 258 14.16 -2.41 -14.78
N VAL A 259 13.19 -3.23 -14.37
CA VAL A 259 13.33 -4.07 -13.16
C VAL A 259 14.45 -5.10 -13.31
N GLY A 260 14.56 -5.73 -14.49
CA GLY A 260 15.42 -6.90 -14.76
C GLY A 260 15.42 -7.92 -13.63
N ASN A 261 16.60 -8.30 -13.14
CA ASN A 261 16.76 -9.33 -12.09
C ASN A 261 16.76 -8.80 -10.64
N GLU A 262 16.09 -7.68 -10.34
CA GLU A 262 16.00 -7.17 -8.96
C GLU A 262 14.99 -7.98 -8.13
N ASP A 263 15.39 -8.39 -6.93
CA ASP A 263 14.49 -9.05 -5.97
C ASP A 263 13.79 -8.03 -5.07
N PHE A 264 12.69 -8.44 -4.44
CA PHE A 264 11.93 -7.57 -3.54
C PHE A 264 12.55 -7.55 -2.13
N ARG A 265 12.92 -6.35 -1.67
CA ARG A 265 13.38 -6.08 -0.30
C ARG A 265 12.72 -4.81 0.21
N MET A 266 12.05 -4.88 1.35
CA MET A 266 11.28 -3.75 1.89
C MET A 266 12.18 -2.54 2.18
N ARG A 267 13.37 -2.78 2.74
CA ARG A 267 14.31 -1.72 3.15
C ARG A 267 14.82 -0.86 1.99
N THR A 268 14.67 -1.30 0.74
CA THR A 268 15.03 -0.48 -0.42
C THR A 268 13.95 0.53 -0.81
N LEU A 269 12.74 0.36 -0.30
CA LEU A 269 11.59 1.24 -0.56
C LEU A 269 11.12 2.00 0.68
N PHE A 270 11.57 1.61 1.86
CA PHE A 270 11.22 2.26 3.12
C PHE A 270 12.35 2.14 4.14
N ASP A 271 12.80 3.27 4.70
CA ASP A 271 13.78 3.31 5.77
C ASP A 271 13.46 4.47 6.73
N LYS A 272 13.64 4.24 8.03
CA LYS A 272 13.49 5.26 9.10
C LYS A 272 12.22 6.11 8.97
N GLY A 273 11.08 5.47 8.69
CA GLY A 273 9.78 6.16 8.61
C GLY A 273 9.48 6.84 7.28
N GLN A 274 10.38 6.71 6.28
CA GLN A 274 10.30 7.43 5.01
C GLN A 274 10.34 6.46 3.82
N ARG A 275 9.52 6.75 2.80
CA ARG A 275 9.59 6.08 1.51
C ARG A 275 10.90 6.45 0.79
N GLN A 276 11.43 5.52 0.00
CA GLN A 276 12.66 5.67 -0.76
C GLN A 276 12.41 5.43 -2.25
N SER A 277 13.18 6.11 -3.11
CA SER A 277 13.34 5.72 -4.51
C SER A 277 14.21 4.46 -4.59
N LEU A 278 13.93 3.58 -5.54
CA LEU A 278 14.70 2.36 -5.79
C LEU A 278 15.54 2.52 -7.04
N ASP A 279 16.85 2.58 -6.85
CA ASP A 279 17.86 2.48 -7.90
C ASP A 279 18.58 1.13 -7.79
N ALA A 280 18.60 0.34 -8.86
CA ALA A 280 19.27 -0.95 -8.91
C ALA A 280 20.05 -1.15 -10.21
N ALA A 281 21.35 -1.44 -10.09
CA ALA A 281 22.26 -1.61 -11.23
C ALA A 281 22.21 -0.43 -12.23
N GLY A 282 22.14 0.81 -11.72
CA GLY A 282 22.07 2.03 -12.54
C GLY A 282 20.71 2.32 -13.17
N ARG A 283 19.66 1.59 -12.76
CA ARG A 283 18.29 1.75 -13.28
C ARG A 283 17.36 2.25 -12.16
N ARG A 284 16.58 3.28 -12.45
CA ARG A 284 15.55 3.82 -11.56
C ARG A 284 14.27 3.00 -11.71
N ILE A 285 14.03 2.05 -10.80
CA ILE A 285 12.85 1.17 -10.82
C ILE A 285 11.66 1.86 -10.16
N VAL A 286 11.90 2.54 -9.03
CA VAL A 286 10.90 3.36 -8.35
C VAL A 286 11.44 4.77 -8.16
N GLU A 287 10.68 5.77 -8.61
CA GLU A 287 11.01 7.17 -8.45
C GLU A 287 9.97 7.88 -7.60
N LEU A 288 10.41 8.47 -6.49
CA LEU A 288 9.61 9.44 -5.75
C LEU A 288 9.77 10.83 -6.35
N GLY A 289 8.65 11.51 -6.60
CA GLY A 289 8.63 12.82 -7.23
C GLY A 289 8.15 13.93 -6.30
N ALA A 290 7.51 14.93 -6.90
CA ALA A 290 7.01 16.11 -6.22
C ALA A 290 5.97 15.77 -5.14
N LYS A 291 5.78 16.70 -4.20
CA LYS A 291 4.74 16.60 -3.17
C LYS A 291 3.42 17.17 -3.70
N VAL A 292 2.35 16.40 -3.54
CA VAL A 292 0.99 16.70 -4.01
C VAL A 292 0.09 16.91 -2.80
N ASN A 293 -0.71 17.98 -2.81
CA ASN A 293 -1.67 18.23 -1.73
C ASN A 293 -2.89 17.33 -1.94
N VAL A 294 -3.14 16.42 -1.01
CA VAL A 294 -4.25 15.46 -1.11
C VAL A 294 -5.44 15.80 -0.22
N VAL A 295 -5.44 17.00 0.38
CA VAL A 295 -6.54 17.54 1.17
C VAL A 295 -6.86 18.94 0.63
N THR A 296 -7.68 18.99 -0.41
CA THR A 296 -7.89 20.20 -1.21
C THR A 296 -9.26 20.86 -1.02
N ALA A 297 -10.29 20.15 -0.57
CA ALA A 297 -11.63 20.73 -0.34
C ALA A 297 -12.40 20.17 0.87
N THR A 298 -12.28 18.87 1.18
CA THR A 298 -12.96 18.27 2.34
C THR A 298 -12.20 17.03 2.84
N GLU A 299 -11.87 17.03 4.13
CA GLU A 299 -11.44 15.83 4.84
C GLU A 299 -12.51 14.74 4.72
N CYS A 300 -12.11 13.47 4.74
CA CYS A 300 -13.06 12.38 4.88
C CYS A 300 -13.50 12.32 6.35
N LEU A 301 -14.50 13.14 6.72
CA LEU A 301 -14.99 13.26 8.11
C LEU A 301 -15.30 11.90 8.77
N PRO A 302 -15.88 10.90 8.06
CA PRO A 302 -16.08 9.58 8.62
C PRO A 302 -14.76 8.87 9.00
N LEU A 303 -13.72 9.04 8.18
CA LEU A 303 -12.39 8.52 8.44
C LEU A 303 -11.69 9.30 9.57
N THR A 304 -11.84 10.62 9.62
CA THR A 304 -11.38 11.45 10.75
C THR A 304 -11.92 10.92 12.06
N TRP A 305 -13.23 10.70 12.12
CA TRP A 305 -13.89 10.14 13.30
C TRP A 305 -13.32 8.77 13.69
N LEU A 306 -13.15 7.87 12.71
CA LEU A 306 -12.62 6.53 12.97
C LEU A 306 -11.16 6.58 13.46
N TRP A 307 -10.35 7.46 12.87
CA TRP A 307 -8.97 7.69 13.28
C TRP A 307 -8.90 8.14 14.74
N GLU A 308 -9.66 9.16 15.14
CA GLU A 308 -9.64 9.66 16.51
C GLU A 308 -10.11 8.60 17.51
N LYS A 309 -11.09 7.78 17.14
CA LYS A 309 -11.52 6.64 17.95
C LYS A 309 -10.44 5.58 18.07
N ALA A 310 -9.76 5.24 16.99
CA ALA A 310 -8.64 4.30 17.01
C ALA A 310 -7.49 4.84 17.85
N LYS A 311 -7.10 6.10 17.67
CA LYS A 311 -6.00 6.74 18.42
C LYS A 311 -6.27 6.77 19.92
N ALA A 312 -7.51 7.00 20.34
CA ALA A 312 -7.92 6.94 21.74
C ALA A 312 -7.78 5.55 22.39
N GLU A 313 -7.67 4.45 21.60
CA GLU A 313 -7.39 3.10 22.12
C GLU A 313 -5.90 2.90 22.49
N TRP A 314 -5.04 3.87 22.15
CA TRP A 314 -3.59 3.86 22.39
C TRP A 314 -3.11 4.99 23.31
N PRO A 315 -3.67 5.17 24.53
CA PRO A 315 -3.05 6.05 25.51
C PRO A 315 -1.65 5.53 25.84
N ASP A 316 -0.72 6.46 26.03
CA ASP A 316 0.74 6.30 26.03
C ASP A 316 1.25 5.02 26.70
N ARG A 317 1.33 3.92 25.94
CA ARG A 317 1.92 2.64 26.40
C ARG A 317 3.45 2.75 26.61
N ARG A 318 4.05 3.89 26.25
CA ARG A 318 5.48 4.18 26.43
C ARG A 318 5.80 4.72 27.83
N ALA A 319 4.81 5.19 28.58
CA ALA A 319 4.99 5.78 29.90
C ALA A 319 4.77 4.80 31.07
N ALA A 320 4.32 3.57 30.80
CA ALA A 320 3.98 2.61 31.85
C ALA A 320 5.15 1.71 32.29
N ASP A 321 6.28 1.70 31.57
CA ASP A 321 7.45 0.86 31.86
C ASP A 321 8.78 1.64 31.83
N MET A 322 8.82 2.83 32.44
CA MET A 322 10.04 3.47 32.94
C MET A 322 9.90 3.82 34.41
#